data_AF-A0A239QYR4-F1
#
_entry.id   AF-A0A239QYR4-F1
#
_cell.length_a   1.000
_cell.length_b   1.000
_cell.length_c   1.000
_cell.angle_alpha   90.00
_cell.angle_beta   90.00
_cell.angle_gamma   90.00
#
_symmetry.space_group_name_H-M   'P 1'
#
loop_
_entity.id
_entity.type
_entity.pdbx_description
1 polymer ?
#
loop_
_entity_poly.entity_id
_entity_poly.type
_entity_poly.pdbx_seq_one_letter_code
_entity_poly.pdbx_strand_id
1 'polypeptide(L)'
;MDVAFLLDRYFKGAKNVSIDVFDAQTLNTVYRDVINAMTSHFEIEVSVLQALSYCLYEIMDNVHIHSGKPLGTAITYYDDKQKTLRILIADDGMGIQASLAQNKVYKDITESEALKICLEDKITDGKGMGFGLYTTARLVENIGKEFILHSGSHKLVTKNGQTEIIKNGLWQGTLIYMEIGTGEEIDPSQVVDHRADAASEYNETFVETEELESLW
;
A
#
# COMPACT_ATOMS: atom_id res chain seq x y z
N MET A 1 -12.07 11.27 -7.95
CA MET A 1 -10.77 11.57 -7.29
C MET A 1 -10.03 12.73 -7.96
N ASP A 2 -9.44 13.67 -7.21
CA ASP A 2 -8.60 14.77 -7.76
C ASP A 2 -7.11 14.39 -7.72
N VAL A 3 -6.60 13.87 -8.84
CA VAL A 3 -5.20 13.44 -8.96
C VAL A 3 -4.23 14.62 -8.90
N ALA A 4 -4.60 15.81 -9.39
CA ALA A 4 -3.72 16.98 -9.35
C ALA A 4 -3.46 17.43 -7.91
N PHE A 5 -4.47 17.39 -7.05
CA PHE A 5 -4.32 17.60 -5.61
C PHE A 5 -3.35 16.58 -4.98
N LEU A 6 -3.47 15.29 -5.33
CA LEU A 6 -2.57 14.25 -4.82
C LEU A 6 -1.11 14.48 -5.25
N LEU A 7 -0.89 14.87 -6.50
CA LEU A 7 0.45 15.17 -7.02
C LEU A 7 1.09 16.38 -6.32
N ASP A 8 0.37 17.50 -6.16
CA ASP A 8 0.92 18.65 -5.43
C ASP A 8 1.14 18.36 -3.94
N ARG A 9 0.32 17.48 -3.34
CA ARG A 9 0.41 17.19 -1.91
C ARG A 9 1.50 16.18 -1.56
N TYR A 10 1.61 15.09 -2.31
CA TYR A 10 2.44 13.92 -1.96
C TYR A 10 3.64 13.73 -2.88
N PHE A 11 3.61 14.27 -4.10
CA PHE A 11 4.65 14.08 -5.12
C PHE A 11 5.24 15.41 -5.60
N LYS A 12 5.19 16.44 -4.76
CA LYS A 12 5.67 17.78 -5.13
C LYS A 12 7.14 17.75 -5.55
N GLY A 13 7.40 18.25 -6.76
CA GLY A 13 8.75 18.32 -7.33
C GLY A 13 9.29 16.99 -7.88
N ALA A 14 8.55 15.89 -7.72
CA ALA A 14 8.88 14.64 -8.40
C ALA A 14 8.70 14.79 -9.92
N LYS A 15 9.58 14.15 -10.68
CA LYS A 15 9.50 14.07 -12.14
C LYS A 15 9.28 12.61 -12.51
N ASN A 16 8.49 12.35 -13.56
CA ASN A 16 8.18 10.99 -14.02
C ASN A 16 7.43 10.14 -12.97
N VAL A 17 6.43 10.74 -12.33
CA VAL A 17 5.49 10.01 -11.47
C VAL A 17 4.62 9.09 -12.36
N SER A 18 4.51 7.81 -12.01
CA SER A 18 3.54 6.91 -12.65
C SER A 18 2.17 7.11 -12.02
N ILE A 19 1.12 7.05 -12.84
CA ILE A 19 -0.27 7.18 -12.40
C ILE A 19 -1.06 6.11 -13.13
N ASP A 20 -1.53 5.13 -12.38
CA ASP A 20 -2.19 3.95 -12.90
C ASP A 20 -3.58 3.84 -12.28
N VAL A 21 -4.59 3.58 -13.11
CA VAL A 21 -5.96 3.32 -12.66
C VAL A 21 -6.24 1.84 -12.85
N PHE A 22 -6.76 1.19 -11.81
CA PHE A 22 -7.01 -0.24 -11.83
C PHE A 22 -8.44 -0.59 -11.44
N ASP A 23 -8.92 -1.72 -11.95
CA ASP A 23 -10.17 -2.38 -11.57
C ASP A 23 -9.92 -3.87 -11.31
N ALA A 24 -10.99 -4.65 -11.11
CA ALA A 24 -10.90 -6.10 -10.87
C ALA A 24 -10.12 -6.88 -11.95
N GLN A 25 -10.17 -6.42 -13.20
CA GLN A 25 -9.56 -7.09 -14.35
C GLN A 25 -8.12 -6.65 -14.55
N THR A 26 -7.80 -5.39 -14.24
CA THR A 26 -6.47 -4.80 -14.47
C THR A 26 -5.58 -4.75 -13.24
N LEU A 27 -6.09 -5.05 -12.04
CA LEU A 27 -5.33 -5.03 -10.78
C LEU A 27 -4.01 -5.79 -10.91
N ASN A 28 -4.05 -7.04 -11.38
CA ASN A 28 -2.85 -7.87 -11.52
C ASN A 28 -1.83 -7.29 -12.50
N THR A 29 -2.29 -6.67 -13.59
CA THR A 29 -1.40 -6.02 -14.57
C THR A 29 -0.74 -4.79 -13.96
N VAL A 30 -1.52 -3.89 -13.36
CA VAL A 30 -0.99 -2.66 -12.73
C VAL A 30 -0.02 -2.99 -11.59
N TYR A 31 -0.36 -3.97 -10.76
CA TYR A 31 0.53 -4.47 -9.70
C TYR A 31 1.87 -4.94 -10.28
N ARG A 32 1.85 -5.80 -11.31
CA ARG A 32 3.07 -6.31 -11.95
C ARG A 32 3.88 -5.20 -12.61
N ASP A 33 3.23 -4.26 -13.29
CA ASP A 33 3.89 -3.13 -13.95
C ASP A 33 4.62 -2.25 -12.94
N VAL A 34 4.00 -1.97 -11.78
CA VAL A 34 4.64 -1.24 -10.68
C VAL A 34 5.86 -2.00 -10.16
N ILE A 35 5.73 -3.29 -9.87
CA ILE A 35 6.83 -4.08 -9.32
C ILE A 35 7.98 -4.23 -10.33
N ASN A 36 7.69 -4.54 -11.60
CA ASN A 36 8.69 -4.62 -12.67
C ASN A 36 9.45 -3.31 -12.84
N ALA A 37 8.75 -2.18 -12.78
CA ALA A 37 9.40 -0.87 -12.82
C ALA A 37 10.40 -0.73 -11.66
N MET A 38 10.05 -1.18 -10.45
CA MET A 38 10.95 -1.15 -9.30
C MET A 38 12.12 -2.16 -9.43
N THR A 39 11.87 -3.36 -9.92
CA THR A 39 12.90 -4.40 -10.16
C THR A 39 13.99 -3.92 -11.13
N SER A 40 13.65 -3.03 -12.05
CA SER A 40 14.62 -2.41 -12.97
C SER A 40 15.65 -1.49 -12.29
N HIS A 41 15.41 -1.09 -11.03
CA HIS A 41 16.34 -0.31 -10.22
C HIS A 41 17.22 -1.22 -9.35
N PHE A 42 18.47 -1.43 -9.78
CA PHE A 42 19.42 -2.31 -9.11
C PHE A 42 19.83 -1.83 -7.70
N GLU A 43 19.51 -0.58 -7.33
CA GLU A 43 19.79 -0.02 -6.00
C GLU A 43 18.73 -0.38 -4.95
N ILE A 44 17.60 -0.97 -5.36
CA ILE A 44 16.57 -1.45 -4.43
C ILE A 44 16.97 -2.84 -3.94
N GLU A 45 17.05 -2.99 -2.62
CA GLU A 45 17.31 -4.29 -2.01
C GLU A 45 16.20 -5.28 -2.35
N VAL A 46 16.58 -6.49 -2.77
CA VAL A 46 15.63 -7.53 -3.21
C VAL A 46 14.64 -7.89 -2.10
N SER A 47 15.08 -7.92 -0.84
CA SER A 47 14.19 -8.18 0.29
C SER A 47 13.12 -7.09 0.47
N VAL A 48 13.41 -5.84 0.08
CA VAL A 48 12.42 -4.76 0.03
C VAL A 48 11.40 -5.05 -1.06
N LEU A 49 11.83 -5.45 -2.26
CA LEU A 49 10.92 -5.80 -3.36
C LEU A 49 10.01 -6.99 -3.01
N GLN A 50 10.56 -8.01 -2.36
CA GLN A 50 9.83 -9.19 -1.90
C GLN A 50 8.71 -8.81 -0.93
N ALA A 51 9.02 -8.04 0.12
CA ALA A 51 8.01 -7.60 1.09
C ALA A 51 7.00 -6.60 0.48
N LEU A 52 7.49 -5.66 -0.34
CA LEU A 52 6.67 -4.65 -0.99
C LEU A 52 5.66 -5.26 -1.95
N SER A 53 6.08 -6.24 -2.75
CA SER A 53 5.23 -6.95 -3.71
C SER A 53 3.98 -7.49 -3.02
N TYR A 54 4.14 -8.21 -1.91
CA TYR A 54 3.03 -8.73 -1.12
C TYR A 54 2.14 -7.60 -0.57
N CYS A 55 2.75 -6.60 0.08
CA CYS A 55 2.00 -5.49 0.68
C CYS A 55 1.21 -4.68 -0.36
N LEU A 56 1.81 -4.41 -1.53
CA LEU A 56 1.18 -3.65 -2.59
C LEU A 56 -0.04 -4.39 -3.15
N TYR A 57 0.09 -5.69 -3.43
CA TYR A 57 -1.03 -6.51 -3.89
C TYR A 57 -2.19 -6.47 -2.89
N GLU A 58 -1.92 -6.71 -1.60
CA GLU A 58 -2.94 -6.69 -0.56
C GLU A 58 -3.60 -5.31 -0.38
N ILE A 59 -2.86 -4.21 -0.50
CA ILE A 59 -3.45 -2.86 -0.45
C ILE A 59 -4.38 -2.64 -1.66
N MET A 60 -3.95 -3.01 -2.86
CA MET A 60 -4.75 -2.84 -4.07
C MET A 60 -6.01 -3.71 -4.02
N ASP A 61 -5.90 -4.94 -3.52
CA ASP A 61 -7.04 -5.85 -3.33
C ASP A 61 -8.02 -5.33 -2.26
N ASN A 62 -7.51 -4.75 -1.17
CA ASN A 62 -8.36 -4.09 -0.18
C ASN A 62 -9.19 -2.95 -0.78
N VAL A 63 -8.58 -2.11 -1.62
CA VAL A 63 -9.31 -1.06 -2.35
C VAL A 63 -10.38 -1.67 -3.25
N HIS A 64 -10.04 -2.74 -3.98
CA HIS A 64 -10.99 -3.40 -4.86
C HIS A 64 -12.19 -4.01 -4.11
N ILE A 65 -11.95 -4.72 -3.00
CA ILE A 65 -12.97 -5.44 -2.24
C ILE A 65 -13.85 -4.49 -1.41
N HIS A 66 -13.25 -3.50 -0.75
CA HIS A 66 -13.90 -2.74 0.32
C HIS A 66 -14.40 -1.35 -0.09
N SER A 67 -13.86 -0.75 -1.16
CA SER A 67 -14.29 0.59 -1.58
C SER A 67 -15.77 0.64 -1.98
N GLY A 68 -16.31 -0.47 -2.50
CA GLY A 68 -17.62 -0.51 -3.15
C GLY A 68 -17.64 0.27 -4.47
N LYS A 69 -16.47 0.54 -5.05
CA LYS A 69 -16.27 1.23 -6.32
C LYS A 69 -15.51 0.34 -7.31
N PRO A 70 -15.69 0.57 -8.62
CA PRO A 70 -15.00 -0.25 -9.63
C PRO A 70 -13.53 0.11 -9.80
N LEU A 71 -13.11 1.33 -9.43
CA LEU A 71 -11.79 1.87 -9.76
C LEU A 71 -11.01 2.25 -8.50
N GLY A 72 -9.72 1.90 -8.51
CA GLY A 72 -8.68 2.44 -7.64
C GLY A 72 -7.62 3.21 -8.43
N THR A 73 -6.77 3.95 -7.74
CA THR A 73 -5.64 4.67 -8.34
C THR A 73 -4.37 4.35 -7.58
N ALA A 74 -3.31 3.99 -8.32
CA ALA A 74 -1.96 3.85 -7.83
C ALA A 74 -1.09 4.98 -8.39
N ILE A 75 -0.31 5.63 -7.54
CA ILE A 75 0.66 6.65 -7.94
C ILE A 75 2.00 6.26 -7.35
N THR A 76 3.03 6.13 -8.19
CA THR A 76 4.35 5.68 -7.76
C THR A 76 5.45 6.60 -8.26
N TYR A 77 6.50 6.73 -7.45
CA TYR A 77 7.67 7.52 -7.79
C TYR A 77 8.89 7.00 -7.04
N TYR A 78 9.97 6.76 -7.77
CA TYR A 78 11.26 6.40 -7.19
C TYR A 78 12.26 7.55 -7.35
N ASP A 79 12.96 7.88 -6.26
CA ASP A 79 14.07 8.83 -6.24
C ASP A 79 15.39 8.06 -6.08
N ASP A 80 16.10 7.83 -7.19
CA ASP A 80 17.38 7.12 -7.22
C ASP A 80 18.42 7.75 -6.28
N LYS A 81 18.42 9.09 -6.15
CA LYS A 81 19.42 9.81 -5.35
C LYS A 81 19.19 9.63 -3.87
N GLN A 82 17.92 9.57 -3.46
CA GLN A 82 17.53 9.39 -2.06
C GLN A 82 17.27 7.92 -1.71
N LYS A 83 17.34 7.00 -2.69
CA LYS A 83 16.95 5.59 -2.55
C LYS A 83 15.61 5.47 -1.82
N THR A 84 14.62 6.17 -2.36
CA THR A 84 13.32 6.35 -1.71
C THR A 84 12.20 6.08 -2.69
N LEU A 85 11.29 5.21 -2.29
CA LEU A 85 10.08 4.90 -3.04
C LEU A 85 8.88 5.54 -2.35
N ARG A 86 8.11 6.30 -3.13
CA ARG A 86 6.80 6.83 -2.74
C ARG A 86 5.71 6.10 -3.47
N ILE A 87 4.74 5.58 -2.73
CA ILE A 87 3.56 4.90 -3.26
C ILE A 87 2.32 5.51 -2.62
N LEU A 88 1.33 5.83 -3.45
CA LEU A 88 0.01 6.23 -3.01
C LEU A 88 -1.03 5.34 -3.68
N ILE A 89 -1.83 4.65 -2.88
CA ILE A 89 -3.01 3.91 -3.34
C ILE A 89 -4.25 4.60 -2.79
N ALA A 90 -5.23 4.87 -3.64
CA ALA A 90 -6.44 5.54 -3.21
C ALA A 90 -7.69 5.08 -3.96
N ASP A 91 -8.84 5.30 -3.32
CA ASP A 91 -10.18 5.13 -3.88
C ASP A 91 -11.10 6.27 -3.43
N ASP A 92 -12.26 6.40 -4.09
CA ASP A 92 -13.34 7.32 -3.71
C ASP A 92 -14.62 6.61 -3.22
N GLY A 93 -14.42 5.46 -2.58
CA GLY A 93 -15.43 4.57 -2.06
C GLY A 93 -15.95 4.94 -0.68
N MET A 94 -16.50 3.94 0.03
CA MET A 94 -17.20 4.16 1.30
C MET A 94 -16.29 4.57 2.46
N GLY A 95 -15.00 4.23 2.39
CA GLY A 95 -14.02 4.49 3.44
C GLY A 95 -14.01 3.42 4.55
N ILE A 96 -12.97 3.48 5.38
CA ILE A 96 -12.59 2.41 6.31
C ILE A 96 -13.66 2.19 7.38
N GLN A 97 -14.15 3.27 8.01
CA GLN A 97 -15.15 3.17 9.07
C GLN A 97 -16.43 2.51 8.56
N ALA A 98 -16.93 2.94 7.40
CA ALA A 98 -18.14 2.40 6.81
C ALA A 98 -17.97 0.94 6.38
N SER A 99 -16.79 0.56 5.87
CA SER A 99 -16.48 -0.84 5.54
C SER A 99 -16.46 -1.72 6.79
N LEU A 100 -15.72 -1.33 7.83
CA LEU A 100 -15.65 -2.08 9.08
C LEU A 100 -17.01 -2.21 9.75
N ALA A 101 -17.82 -1.16 9.74
CA ALA A 101 -19.16 -1.15 10.33
C ALA A 101 -20.16 -2.14 9.66
N GLN A 102 -19.82 -2.74 8.51
CA GLN A 102 -20.58 -3.86 7.95
C GLN A 102 -20.53 -5.11 8.87
N ASN A 103 -19.44 -5.26 9.63
CA ASN A 103 -19.34 -6.26 10.68
C ASN A 103 -19.99 -5.75 11.98
N LYS A 104 -20.89 -6.55 12.55
CA LYS A 104 -21.64 -6.19 13.77
C LYS A 104 -20.74 -5.83 14.97
N VAL A 105 -19.53 -6.39 15.03
CA VAL A 105 -18.55 -6.09 16.10
C VAL A 105 -18.09 -4.63 16.04
N TYR A 106 -18.00 -4.05 14.84
CA TYR A 106 -17.44 -2.72 14.59
C TYR A 106 -18.50 -1.68 14.22
N LYS A 107 -19.79 -2.00 14.37
CA LYS A 107 -20.89 -1.16 13.90
C LYS A 107 -20.85 0.28 14.45
N ASP A 108 -20.46 0.43 15.71
CA ASP A 108 -20.56 1.70 16.45
C ASP A 108 -19.19 2.40 16.64
N ILE A 109 -18.15 1.99 15.90
CA ILE A 109 -16.83 2.63 15.98
C ILE A 109 -16.82 3.99 15.26
N THR A 110 -16.03 4.92 15.80
CA THR A 110 -15.74 6.21 15.17
C THR A 110 -14.71 6.08 14.04
N GLU A 111 -14.59 7.11 13.19
CA GLU A 111 -13.55 7.16 12.15
C GLU A 111 -12.13 7.04 12.73
N SER A 112 -11.86 7.68 13.87
CA SER A 112 -10.56 7.61 14.53
C SER A 112 -10.27 6.21 15.06
N GLU A 113 -11.27 5.53 15.63
CA GLU A 113 -11.12 4.15 16.09
C GLU A 113 -10.92 3.20 14.92
N ALA A 114 -11.64 3.41 13.81
CA ALA A 114 -11.51 2.62 12.60
C ALA A 114 -10.07 2.64 12.04
N LEU A 115 -9.43 3.82 11.98
CA LEU A 115 -8.04 3.95 11.54
C LEU A 115 -7.04 3.26 12.45
N LYS A 116 -7.32 3.20 13.76
CA LYS A 116 -6.45 2.49 14.70
C LYS A 116 -6.60 0.98 14.55
N ILE A 117 -7.84 0.51 14.54
CA ILE A 117 -8.18 -0.92 14.54
C ILE A 117 -7.76 -1.55 13.20
N CYS A 118 -7.90 -0.88 12.05
CA CYS A 118 -7.54 -1.48 10.76
C CYS A 118 -6.04 -1.80 10.56
N LEU A 119 -5.16 -1.33 11.46
CA LEU A 119 -3.74 -1.69 11.47
C LEU A 119 -3.43 -2.85 12.43
N GLU A 120 -4.39 -3.29 13.25
CA GLU A 120 -4.22 -4.40 14.19
C GLU A 120 -4.37 -5.76 13.49
N ASP A 121 -3.71 -6.78 14.04
CA ASP A 121 -3.77 -8.14 13.51
C ASP A 121 -5.21 -8.70 13.50
N LYS A 122 -5.57 -9.41 12.41
CA LYS A 122 -6.86 -10.12 12.21
C LYS A 122 -8.09 -9.22 12.20
N ILE A 123 -7.95 -7.96 11.80
CA ILE A 123 -9.07 -7.06 11.60
C ILE A 123 -9.56 -7.15 10.15
N THR A 124 -10.77 -7.67 9.98
CA THR A 124 -11.48 -7.73 8.70
C THR A 124 -12.98 -7.50 8.91
N ASP A 125 -13.66 -7.00 7.88
CA ASP A 125 -15.13 -6.97 7.82
C ASP A 125 -15.74 -8.35 7.49
N GLY A 126 -14.90 -9.37 7.28
CA GLY A 126 -15.27 -10.73 6.91
C GLY A 126 -15.12 -11.02 5.40
N LYS A 127 -14.69 -10.05 4.60
CA LYS A 127 -14.29 -10.21 3.20
C LYS A 127 -12.78 -10.03 3.12
N GLY A 128 -12.08 -11.04 2.59
CA GLY A 128 -10.61 -11.04 2.56
C GLY A 128 -9.96 -11.46 3.88
N MET A 129 -8.63 -11.44 3.92
CA MET A 129 -7.86 -11.99 5.05
C MET A 129 -7.63 -10.99 6.19
N GLY A 130 -7.77 -9.68 5.93
CA GLY A 130 -7.55 -8.64 6.94
C GLY A 130 -6.09 -8.41 7.30
N PHE A 131 -5.16 -8.65 6.37
CA PHE A 131 -3.72 -8.60 6.62
C PHE A 131 -3.00 -7.48 5.87
N GLY A 132 -3.48 -7.04 4.71
CA GLY A 132 -2.81 -6.02 3.92
C GLY A 132 -2.35 -4.76 4.66
N LEU A 133 -3.24 -4.11 5.40
CA LEU A 133 -2.88 -2.90 6.15
C LEU A 133 -1.95 -3.19 7.34
N TYR A 134 -2.09 -4.35 7.97
CA TYR A 134 -1.21 -4.80 9.06
C TYR A 134 0.21 -5.07 8.55
N THR A 135 0.38 -5.85 7.49
CA THR A 135 1.71 -6.13 6.91
C THR A 135 2.34 -4.87 6.32
N THR A 136 1.53 -3.97 5.74
CA THR A 136 2.00 -2.64 5.30
C THR A 136 2.51 -1.81 6.47
N ALA A 137 1.80 -1.79 7.61
CA ALA A 137 2.27 -1.08 8.80
C ALA A 137 3.62 -1.65 9.27
N ARG A 138 3.80 -2.97 9.24
CA ARG A 138 5.08 -3.61 9.58
C ARG A 138 6.20 -3.28 8.60
N LEU A 139 5.92 -3.22 7.30
CA LEU A 139 6.89 -2.77 6.30
C LEU A 139 7.38 -1.34 6.63
N VAL A 140 6.44 -0.45 6.94
CA VAL A 140 6.73 0.94 7.34
C VAL A 140 7.49 1.00 8.66
N GLU A 141 7.22 0.13 9.63
CA GLU A 141 8.00 0.07 10.88
C GLU A 141 9.46 -0.31 10.66
N ASN A 142 9.75 -1.12 9.63
CA ASN A 142 11.12 -1.55 9.32
C ASN A 142 11.88 -0.50 8.52
N ILE A 143 11.29 0.04 7.44
CA ILE A 143 11.98 0.88 6.44
C ILE A 143 11.20 2.15 6.05
N GLY A 144 10.09 2.43 6.73
CA GLY A 144 9.23 3.57 6.43
C GLY A 144 9.78 4.89 6.95
N LYS A 145 9.82 5.89 6.08
CA LYS A 145 10.09 7.29 6.41
C LYS A 145 8.81 8.01 6.81
N GLU A 146 7.71 7.73 6.11
CA GLU A 146 6.40 8.30 6.38
C GLU A 146 5.29 7.36 5.89
N PHE A 147 4.24 7.22 6.68
CA PHE A 147 3.01 6.50 6.30
C PHE A 147 1.79 7.33 6.68
N ILE A 148 0.83 7.40 5.78
CA ILE A 148 -0.42 8.12 5.97
C ILE A 148 -1.56 7.22 5.54
N LEU A 149 -2.51 7.02 6.44
CA LEU A 149 -3.80 6.40 6.16
C LEU A 149 -4.91 7.44 6.40
N HIS A 150 -5.65 7.79 5.36
CA HIS A 150 -6.65 8.85 5.40
C HIS A 150 -8.00 8.32 4.92
N SER A 151 -9.02 8.46 5.77
CA SER A 151 -10.40 8.12 5.43
C SER A 151 -11.37 8.95 6.28
N GLY A 152 -12.42 9.48 5.67
CA GLY A 152 -13.36 10.36 6.35
C GLY A 152 -12.68 11.67 6.77
N SER A 153 -12.95 12.15 7.99
CA SER A 153 -12.40 13.41 8.51
C SER A 153 -11.13 13.22 9.37
N HIS A 154 -10.49 12.06 9.29
CA HIS A 154 -9.32 11.72 10.11
C HIS A 154 -8.23 11.08 9.27
N LYS A 155 -6.98 11.36 9.61
CA LYS A 155 -5.85 10.59 9.10
C LYS A 155 -4.95 10.10 10.22
N LEU A 156 -4.42 8.90 10.04
CA LEU A 156 -3.31 8.36 10.81
C LEU A 156 -2.02 8.72 10.09
N VAL A 157 -1.03 9.19 10.83
CA VAL A 157 0.31 9.53 10.32
C VAL A 157 1.34 8.82 11.18
N THR A 158 2.18 7.99 10.55
CA THR A 158 3.37 7.42 11.16
C THR A 158 4.60 8.10 10.57
N LYS A 159 5.43 8.71 11.40
CA LYS A 159 6.69 9.35 10.99
C LYS A 159 7.71 9.25 12.11
N ASN A 160 8.95 8.88 11.78
CA ASN A 160 10.03 8.71 12.76
C ASN A 160 9.63 7.80 13.95
N GLY A 161 8.91 6.71 13.68
CA GLY A 161 8.43 5.77 14.70
C GLY A 161 7.32 6.29 15.62
N GLN A 162 6.77 7.48 15.35
CA GLN A 162 5.64 8.03 16.08
C GLN A 162 4.38 7.96 15.23
N THR A 163 3.31 7.45 15.82
CA THR A 163 2.00 7.37 15.18
C THR A 163 1.01 8.29 15.89
N GLU A 164 0.35 9.15 15.12
CA GLU A 164 -0.74 10.00 15.61
C GLU A 164 -1.96 9.92 14.71
N ILE A 165 -3.14 10.10 15.30
CA ILE A 165 -4.39 10.27 14.55
C ILE A 165 -4.83 11.71 14.73
N ILE A 166 -5.00 12.41 13.61
CA ILE A 166 -5.39 13.82 13.61
C ILE A 166 -6.63 14.04 12.75
N LYS A 167 -7.44 15.01 13.15
CA LYS A 167 -8.54 15.50 12.33
C LYS A 167 -7.98 16.22 11.10
N ASN A 168 -8.57 15.97 9.94
CA ASN A 168 -8.12 16.50 8.66
C ASN A 168 -9.31 16.87 7.76
N GLY A 169 -9.04 17.50 6.61
CA GLY A 169 -10.05 17.70 5.58
C GLY A 169 -10.63 16.36 5.11
N LEU A 170 -11.91 16.35 4.72
CA LEU A 170 -12.62 15.14 4.32
C LEU A 170 -11.95 14.45 3.13
N TRP A 171 -11.68 13.15 3.26
CA TRP A 171 -11.43 12.24 2.15
C TRP A 171 -12.56 11.21 2.06
N GLN A 172 -13.32 11.25 0.97
CA GLN A 172 -14.31 10.22 0.67
C GLN A 172 -13.58 9.01 0.08
N GLY A 173 -13.55 7.88 0.79
CA GLY A 173 -12.83 6.66 0.39
C GLY A 173 -11.65 6.35 1.31
N THR A 174 -10.66 5.63 0.78
CA THR A 174 -9.39 5.34 1.47
C THR A 174 -8.24 5.95 0.68
N LEU A 175 -7.26 6.51 1.38
CA LEU A 175 -5.98 6.93 0.81
C LEU A 175 -4.87 6.40 1.70
N ILE A 176 -3.97 5.65 1.08
CA ILE A 176 -2.77 5.08 1.69
C ILE A 176 -1.59 5.73 0.98
N TYR A 177 -0.71 6.38 1.73
CA TYR A 177 0.56 6.88 1.23
C TYR A 177 1.68 6.30 2.07
N MET A 178 2.74 5.83 1.42
CA MET A 178 3.97 5.40 2.07
C MET A 178 5.18 5.95 1.34
N GLU A 179 6.15 6.41 2.12
CA GLU A 179 7.51 6.72 1.71
C GLU A 179 8.44 5.73 2.42
N ILE A 180 9.12 4.87 1.66
CA ILE A 180 10.00 3.82 2.19
C ILE A 180 11.43 4.00 1.67
N GLY A 181 12.42 3.69 2.51
CA GLY A 181 13.82 3.54 2.10
C GLY A 181 14.01 2.20 1.39
N THR A 182 14.84 2.18 0.35
CA THR A 182 15.03 0.98 -0.48
C THR A 182 16.42 0.35 -0.38
N GLY A 183 17.34 0.97 0.35
CA GLY A 183 18.75 0.56 0.40
C GLY A 183 19.16 -0.22 1.65
N GLU A 184 18.21 -0.59 2.51
CA GLU A 184 18.48 -1.36 3.72
C GLU A 184 17.81 -2.74 3.60
N GLU A 185 18.57 -3.79 3.88
CA GLU A 185 18.08 -5.16 3.88
C GLU A 185 17.07 -5.36 5.01
N ILE A 186 15.97 -6.07 4.69
CA ILE A 186 14.96 -6.50 5.64
C ILE A 186 14.73 -8.01 5.57
N ASP A 187 13.97 -8.55 6.52
CA ASP A 187 13.46 -9.92 6.47
C ASP A 187 11.99 -9.90 6.00
N PRO A 188 11.68 -10.30 4.74
CA PRO A 188 10.32 -10.28 4.21
C PRO A 188 9.37 -11.16 5.03
N SER A 189 9.85 -12.30 5.53
CA SER A 189 9.07 -13.23 6.34
C SER A 189 8.66 -12.59 7.66
N GLN A 190 9.54 -11.79 8.27
CA GLN A 190 9.17 -11.00 9.44
C GLN A 190 8.13 -9.95 9.08
N VAL A 191 8.28 -9.21 7.98
CA VAL A 191 7.29 -8.19 7.58
C VAL A 191 5.88 -8.79 7.40
N VAL A 192 5.78 -9.95 6.77
CA VAL A 192 4.49 -10.62 6.53
C VAL A 192 4.04 -11.56 7.67
N ASP A 193 4.69 -11.46 8.83
CA ASP A 193 4.37 -12.26 10.03
C ASP A 193 4.44 -13.78 9.82
N HIS A 194 5.32 -14.25 8.93
CA HIS A 194 5.47 -15.65 8.53
C HIS A 194 4.17 -16.29 8.00
N ARG A 195 3.24 -15.48 7.48
CA ARG A 195 1.94 -15.93 6.97
C ARG A 195 1.93 -16.23 5.48
N ALA A 196 2.91 -15.68 4.77
CA ALA A 196 3.15 -15.90 3.36
C ALA A 196 4.64 -16.08 3.14
N ASP A 197 5.00 -16.77 2.06
CA ASP A 197 6.38 -16.85 1.60
C ASP A 197 6.60 -15.76 0.54
N ALA A 198 6.63 -14.51 1.00
CA ALA A 198 6.73 -13.34 0.13
C ALA A 198 8.00 -13.36 -0.74
N ALA A 199 9.07 -14.00 -0.25
CA ALA A 199 10.31 -14.16 -0.99
C ALA A 199 10.13 -15.13 -2.17
N SER A 200 9.60 -16.33 -1.92
CA SER A 200 9.36 -17.31 -2.97
C SER A 200 8.32 -16.82 -3.98
N GLU A 201 7.19 -16.25 -3.51
CA GLU A 201 6.14 -15.71 -4.38
C GLU A 201 6.67 -14.63 -5.33
N TYR A 202 7.52 -13.72 -4.83
CA TYR A 202 8.16 -12.71 -5.66
C TYR A 202 9.13 -13.34 -6.67
N ASN A 203 10.00 -14.26 -6.24
CA ASN A 203 11.01 -14.86 -7.11
C ASN A 203 10.37 -15.65 -8.26
N GLU A 204 9.38 -16.49 -7.97
CA GLU A 204 8.62 -17.24 -8.97
C GLU A 204 7.92 -16.30 -9.97
N THR A 205 7.46 -15.14 -9.48
CA THR A 205 6.65 -14.21 -10.29
C THR A 205 7.48 -13.28 -11.17
N PHE A 206 8.63 -12.83 -10.67
CA PHE A 206 9.39 -11.71 -11.25
C PHE A 206 10.84 -12.06 -11.63
N VAL A 207 11.40 -13.15 -11.11
CA VAL A 207 12.79 -13.54 -11.40
C VAL A 207 12.83 -14.73 -12.35
N GLU A 208 12.13 -15.81 -12.01
CA GLU A 208 12.11 -17.03 -12.85
C GLU A 208 11.42 -16.81 -14.19
N THR A 209 10.44 -15.91 -14.25
CA THR A 209 9.74 -15.50 -15.48
C THR A 209 10.65 -14.71 -16.42
N GLU A 210 11.46 -13.78 -15.90
CA GLU A 210 12.42 -13.01 -16.70
C GLU A 210 13.56 -13.87 -17.26
N GLU A 211 14.08 -14.83 -16.48
CA GLU A 211 15.10 -15.77 -16.95
C GLU A 211 14.58 -16.62 -18.11
N LEU A 212 13.33 -17.10 -18.02
CA LEU A 212 12.69 -17.87 -19.09
C LEU A 212 12.44 -17.03 -20.35
N GLU A 213 12.05 -15.76 -20.23
CA GLU A 213 11.87 -14.87 -21.39
C GLU A 213 13.20 -14.49 -22.06
N SER A 214 14.31 -14.43 -21.32
CA SER A 214 15.64 -14.14 -21.86
C SER A 214 16.28 -15.28 -22.67
N LEU A 215 15.70 -16.48 -22.61
CA LEU A 215 16.18 -17.69 -23.29
C LEU A 215 15.57 -17.90 -24.69
N TRP A 216 14.71 -16.99 -25.17
CA TRP A 216 14.02 -17.08 -26.48
C TRP A 216 14.34 -15.91 -27.41
#